data_AF-A0A7C7T8L7-F1
#
_entry.id   AF-A0A7C7T8L7-F1
#
_cell.length_a   1.000
_cell.length_b   1.000
_cell.length_c   1.000
_cell.angle_alpha   90.00
_cell.angle_beta   90.00
_cell.angle_gamma   90.00
#
_symmetry.space_group_name_H-M   'P 1'
#
loop_
_entity.id
_entity.type
_entity.pdbx_description
1 polymer ?
#
loop_
_entity_poly.entity_id
_entity_poly.type
_entity_poly.pdbx_seq_one_letter_code
_entity_poly.pdbx_strand_id
1 'polypeptide(L)'
;MEITIILIIFIFLFTIVIYAIKRYYKDEIKSLKLKSRLLQDSINNSHFHYLALLRREYFNSILKPEILLELDRKAYRYEKKVEKMSRQEFNIEISSFWNKYPHIFDFDAIHQIPHFVRYKDEVNAFGKMNDHDKSESYLNIVKYMALLYRQKSDENSTNIDTGTDIEFLKETLLKYEQKS
;
A
#
# COMPACT_ATOMS: atom_id res chain seq x y z
N MET A 1 -33.29 -27.19 53.77
CA MET A 1 -34.10 -26.63 52.67
C MET A 1 -33.71 -25.17 52.39
N GLU A 2 -33.53 -24.33 53.41
CA GLU A 2 -33.14 -22.93 53.23
C GLU A 2 -31.72 -22.75 52.66
N ILE A 3 -30.74 -23.50 53.17
CA ILE A 3 -29.34 -23.45 52.71
C ILE A 3 -29.21 -23.82 51.22
N THR A 4 -29.97 -24.82 50.76
CA THR A 4 -29.99 -25.25 49.35
C THR A 4 -30.59 -24.18 48.44
N ILE A 5 -31.60 -23.43 48.89
CA ILE A 5 -32.20 -22.33 48.12
C ILE A 5 -31.21 -21.16 47.98
N ILE A 6 -30.53 -20.79 49.08
CA ILE A 6 -29.50 -19.74 49.07
C ILE A 6 -28.36 -20.09 48.11
N LEU A 7 -27.93 -21.36 48.10
CA LEU A 7 -26.84 -21.83 47.24
C LEU A 7 -27.22 -21.81 45.75
N ILE A 8 -28.47 -22.15 45.41
CA ILE A 8 -29.00 -22.03 44.04
C ILE A 8 -29.04 -20.56 43.58
N ILE A 9 -29.51 -19.65 44.44
CA ILE A 9 -29.54 -18.21 44.14
C ILE A 9 -28.13 -17.67 43.91
N PHE A 10 -27.17 -18.09 44.74
CA PHE A 10 -25.78 -17.69 44.61
C PHE A 10 -25.16 -18.16 43.28
N ILE A 11 -25.37 -19.42 42.89
CA ILE A 11 -24.89 -19.96 41.61
C ILE A 11 -25.54 -19.23 40.43
N PHE A 12 -26.83 -18.90 40.53
CA PHE A 12 -27.53 -18.16 39.49
C PHE A 12 -26.98 -16.74 39.33
N LEU A 13 -26.75 -16.01 40.43
CA LEU A 13 -26.11 -14.70 40.38
C LEU A 13 -24.68 -14.77 39.83
N PHE A 14 -23.92 -15.78 40.24
CA PHE A 14 -22.55 -15.97 39.78
C PHE A 14 -22.48 -16.24 38.27
N THR A 15 -23.41 -17.03 37.72
CA THR A 15 -23.48 -17.28 36.27
C THR A 15 -23.88 -16.03 35.48
N ILE A 16 -24.78 -15.19 36.02
CA ILE A 16 -25.10 -13.89 35.42
C ILE A 16 -23.87 -12.97 35.38
N VAL A 17 -23.11 -12.89 36.47
CA VAL A 17 -21.89 -12.07 36.55
C VAL A 17 -20.85 -12.54 35.53
N ILE A 18 -20.58 -13.85 35.44
CA ILE A 18 -19.67 -14.41 34.43
C ILE A 18 -20.14 -14.08 33.02
N TYR A 19 -21.43 -14.22 32.74
CA TYR A 19 -21.99 -13.90 31.43
C TYR A 19 -21.84 -12.42 31.08
N ALA A 20 -22.12 -11.52 32.02
CA ALA A 20 -21.96 -10.07 31.84
C ALA A 20 -20.50 -9.70 31.56
N ILE A 21 -19.54 -10.25 32.33
CA ILE A 21 -18.10 -10.05 32.13
C ILE A 21 -17.67 -10.54 30.75
N LYS A 22 -18.08 -11.76 30.36
CA LYS A 22 -17.74 -12.34 29.04
C LYS A 22 -18.28 -11.48 27.89
N ARG A 23 -19.49 -10.94 28.03
CA ARG A 23 -20.09 -10.07 27.03
C ARG A 23 -19.36 -8.72 26.93
N TYR A 24 -19.03 -8.10 28.06
CA TYR A 24 -18.27 -6.86 28.12
C TYR A 24 -16.92 -6.99 27.40
N TYR A 25 -16.12 -8.00 27.75
CA TYR A 25 -14.82 -8.22 27.09
C TYR A 25 -14.96 -8.58 25.60
N LYS A 26 -16.02 -9.30 25.20
CA LYS A 26 -16.28 -9.59 23.79
C LYS A 26 -16.51 -8.32 22.98
N ASP A 27 -17.30 -7.39 23.52
CA ASP A 27 -17.62 -6.12 22.87
C ASP A 27 -16.39 -5.19 22.85
N GLU A 28 -15.61 -5.16 23.93
CA GLU A 28 -14.34 -4.43 24.01
C GLU A 28 -13.31 -4.94 22.99
N ILE A 29 -13.10 -6.26 22.91
CA ILE A 29 -12.21 -6.88 21.92
C ILE A 29 -12.66 -6.55 20.49
N LYS A 30 -13.97 -6.56 20.23
CA LYS A 30 -14.51 -6.19 18.92
C LYS A 30 -14.20 -4.72 18.59
N SER A 31 -14.34 -3.83 19.57
CA SER A 31 -14.03 -2.40 19.40
C SER A 31 -12.54 -2.15 19.16
N LEU A 32 -11.65 -2.86 19.86
CA LEU A 32 -10.20 -2.78 19.68
C LEU A 32 -9.78 -3.31 18.30
N LYS A 33 -10.37 -4.43 17.86
CA LYS A 33 -10.16 -4.95 16.49
C LYS A 33 -10.59 -3.94 15.44
N LEU A 34 -11.70 -3.23 15.63
CA LEU A 34 -12.15 -2.20 14.71
C LEU A 34 -11.18 -1.02 14.67
N LYS A 35 -10.77 -0.49 15.83
CA LYS A 35 -9.79 0.60 15.91
C LYS A 35 -8.45 0.23 15.27
N SER A 36 -7.97 -0.99 15.52
CA SER A 36 -6.76 -1.53 14.89
C SER A 36 -6.88 -1.58 13.37
N ARG A 37 -8.02 -2.04 12.82
CA ARG A 37 -8.25 -2.03 11.37
C ARG A 37 -8.26 -0.62 10.79
N LEU A 38 -8.98 0.32 11.40
CA LEU A 38 -9.02 1.71 10.96
C LEU A 38 -7.64 2.35 10.94
N LEU A 39 -6.82 2.09 11.98
CA LEU A 39 -5.45 2.57 12.04
C LEU A 39 -4.59 1.93 10.94
N GLN A 40 -4.72 0.63 10.72
CA GLN A 40 -4.00 -0.07 9.66
C GLN A 40 -4.37 0.46 8.27
N ASP A 41 -5.65 0.70 8.01
CA ASP A 41 -6.13 1.30 6.76
C ASP A 41 -5.56 2.71 6.56
N SER A 42 -5.52 3.53 7.61
CA SER A 42 -4.93 4.87 7.57
C SER A 42 -3.43 4.85 7.26
N ILE A 43 -2.68 3.94 7.91
CA ILE A 43 -1.25 3.73 7.63
C ILE A 43 -1.05 3.28 6.19
N ASN A 44 -1.80 2.26 5.75
CA ASN A 44 -1.71 1.75 4.40
C ASN A 44 -2.01 2.82 3.34
N ASN A 45 -3.06 3.63 3.54
CA ASN A 45 -3.37 4.73 2.63
C ASN A 45 -2.24 5.77 2.58
N SER A 46 -1.65 6.11 3.72
CA SER A 46 -0.51 7.03 3.80
C SER A 46 0.71 6.48 3.05
N HIS A 47 0.97 5.18 3.19
CA HIS A 47 2.01 4.47 2.45
C HIS A 47 1.77 4.50 0.94
N PHE A 48 0.55 4.24 0.49
CA PHE A 48 0.19 4.33 -0.93
C PHE A 48 0.41 5.73 -1.50
N HIS A 49 -0.03 6.77 -0.78
CA HIS A 49 0.17 8.15 -1.21
C HIS A 49 1.66 8.50 -1.32
N TYR A 50 2.45 8.10 -0.33
CA TYR A 50 3.88 8.34 -0.34
C TYR A 50 4.58 7.63 -1.51
N LEU A 51 4.26 6.36 -1.77
CA LEU A 51 4.81 5.62 -2.93
C LEU A 51 4.37 6.21 -4.26
N ALA A 52 3.12 6.68 -4.37
CA ALA A 52 2.62 7.34 -5.56
C ALA A 52 3.38 8.65 -5.85
N LEU A 53 3.71 9.42 -4.80
CA LEU A 53 4.57 10.58 -4.91
C LEU A 53 5.96 10.18 -5.42
N LEU A 54 6.63 9.24 -4.75
CA LEU A 54 7.97 8.77 -5.19
C LEU A 54 7.96 8.28 -6.65
N ARG A 55 6.95 7.49 -7.03
CA ARG A 55 6.79 7.02 -8.42
C ARG A 55 6.76 8.18 -9.40
N ARG A 56 5.99 9.24 -9.09
CA ARG A 56 5.90 10.45 -9.92
C ARG A 56 7.25 11.17 -9.99
N GLU A 57 7.97 11.25 -8.87
CA GLU A 57 9.29 11.87 -8.84
C GLU A 57 10.30 11.13 -9.71
N TYR A 58 10.38 9.80 -9.60
CA TYR A 58 11.23 9.00 -10.49
C TYR A 58 10.83 9.16 -11.95
N PHE A 59 9.53 9.14 -12.26
CA PHE A 59 9.03 9.33 -13.62
C PHE A 59 9.46 10.70 -14.20
N ASN A 60 9.26 11.78 -13.45
CA ASN A 60 9.63 13.14 -13.90
C ASN A 60 11.16 13.32 -14.03
N SER A 61 11.95 12.58 -13.26
CA SER A 61 13.42 12.65 -13.29
C SER A 61 14.03 11.99 -14.54
N ILE A 62 13.24 11.22 -15.29
CA ILE A 62 13.64 10.54 -16.53
C ILE A 62 13.21 11.43 -17.69
N LEU A 63 14.18 12.11 -18.30
CA LEU A 63 13.91 13.16 -19.29
C LEU A 63 13.65 12.62 -20.71
N LYS A 64 13.90 11.33 -20.96
CA LYS A 64 13.82 10.73 -22.31
C LYS A 64 12.43 10.10 -22.54
N PRO A 65 11.62 10.63 -23.47
CA PRO A 65 10.25 10.15 -23.70
C PRO A 65 10.15 8.67 -24.08
N GLU A 66 11.12 8.14 -24.82
CA GLU A 66 11.14 6.75 -25.26
C GLU A 66 11.25 5.79 -24.06
N ILE A 67 12.07 6.17 -23.07
CA ILE A 67 12.24 5.39 -21.84
C ILE A 67 10.95 5.42 -21.03
N LEU A 68 10.29 6.58 -20.91
CA LEU A 68 9.03 6.70 -20.17
C LEU A 68 7.94 5.78 -20.74
N LEU A 69 7.79 5.74 -22.06
CA LEU A 69 6.82 4.87 -22.72
C LEU A 69 7.14 3.38 -22.50
N GLU A 70 8.41 3.00 -22.55
CA GLU A 70 8.83 1.64 -22.26
C GLU A 70 8.54 1.24 -20.80
N LEU A 71 8.82 2.14 -19.86
CA LEU A 71 8.55 1.92 -18.45
C LEU A 71 7.07 1.78 -18.15
N ASP A 72 6.23 2.60 -18.78
CA ASP A 72 4.78 2.52 -18.60
C ASP A 72 4.23 1.19 -19.12
N ARG A 73 4.70 0.74 -20.30
CA ARG A 73 4.37 -0.59 -20.84
C ARG A 73 4.81 -1.72 -19.91
N LYS A 74 6.00 -1.61 -19.30
CA LYS A 74 6.50 -2.59 -18.33
C LYS A 74 5.66 -2.58 -17.05
N ALA A 75 5.36 -1.40 -16.52
CA ALA A 75 4.51 -1.20 -15.35
C ALA A 75 3.14 -1.88 -15.55
N TYR A 76 2.46 -1.57 -16.65
CA TYR A 76 1.18 -2.19 -17.01
C TYR A 76 1.27 -3.72 -17.10
N ARG A 77 2.31 -4.25 -17.74
CA ARG A 77 2.52 -5.72 -17.83
C ARG A 77 2.71 -6.34 -16.46
N TYR A 78 3.42 -5.68 -15.54
CA TYR A 78 3.60 -6.16 -14.17
C TYR A 78 2.29 -6.16 -13.40
N GLU A 79 1.51 -5.09 -13.46
CA GLU A 79 0.19 -5.01 -12.82
C GLU A 79 -0.72 -6.16 -13.31
N LYS A 80 -0.78 -6.38 -14.63
CA LYS A 80 -1.53 -7.51 -15.22
C LYS A 80 -0.98 -8.88 -14.84
N LYS A 81 0.34 -9.01 -14.64
CA LYS A 81 0.95 -10.25 -14.14
C LYS A 81 0.51 -10.51 -12.71
N VAL A 82 0.61 -9.52 -11.83
CA VAL A 82 0.20 -9.63 -10.42
C VAL A 82 -1.29 -9.94 -10.31
N GLU A 83 -2.15 -9.33 -11.13
CA GLU A 83 -3.59 -9.65 -11.18
C GLU A 83 -3.86 -11.14 -11.48
N LYS A 84 -3.03 -11.76 -12.33
CA LYS A 84 -3.21 -13.14 -12.81
C LYS A 84 -2.42 -14.20 -12.05
N MET A 85 -1.50 -13.83 -11.16
CA MET A 85 -0.68 -14.79 -10.40
C MET A 85 -1.58 -15.72 -9.56
N SER A 86 -1.21 -16.99 -9.42
CA SER A 86 -1.83 -17.88 -8.42
C SER A 86 -1.52 -17.40 -7.00
N ARG A 87 -2.27 -17.87 -6.00
CA ARG A 87 -2.03 -17.52 -4.58
C ARG A 87 -0.63 -17.94 -4.10
N GLN A 88 -0.13 -19.08 -4.58
CA GLN A 88 1.20 -19.57 -4.23
C GLN A 88 2.30 -18.67 -4.84
N GLU A 89 2.18 -18.33 -6.12
CA GLU A 89 3.13 -17.42 -6.78
C GLU A 89 3.11 -16.04 -6.12
N PHE A 90 1.92 -15.51 -5.82
CA PHE A 90 1.77 -14.24 -5.12
C PHE A 90 2.49 -14.25 -3.76
N ASN A 91 2.27 -15.29 -2.95
CA ASN A 91 2.91 -15.41 -1.63
C ASN A 91 4.44 -15.46 -1.73
N ILE A 92 4.98 -16.15 -2.74
CA ILE A 92 6.43 -16.20 -2.98
C ILE A 92 6.95 -14.82 -3.39
N GLU A 93 6.28 -14.18 -4.35
CA GLU A 93 6.68 -12.87 -4.88
C GLU A 93 6.66 -11.81 -3.77
N ILE A 94 5.57 -11.70 -3.01
CA ILE A 94 5.44 -10.69 -1.95
C ILE A 94 6.45 -10.94 -0.81
N SER A 95 6.71 -12.19 -0.44
CA SER A 95 7.71 -12.53 0.58
C SER A 95 9.13 -12.17 0.11
N SER A 96 9.45 -12.46 -1.15
CA SER A 96 10.73 -12.06 -1.75
C SER A 96 10.88 -10.54 -1.77
N PHE A 97 9.81 -9.82 -2.12
CA PHE A 97 9.82 -8.37 -2.19
C PHE A 97 9.99 -7.72 -0.82
N TRP A 98 9.31 -8.23 0.22
CA TRP A 98 9.47 -7.74 1.60
C TRP A 98 10.81 -8.08 2.22
N ASN A 99 11.43 -9.20 1.82
CA ASN A 99 12.81 -9.49 2.24
C ASN A 99 13.81 -8.51 1.60
N LYS A 100 13.55 -8.07 0.36
CA LYS A 100 14.41 -7.11 -0.34
C LYS A 100 14.18 -5.67 0.12
N TYR A 101 12.92 -5.30 0.36
CA TYR A 101 12.48 -3.95 0.76
C TYR A 101 11.58 -4.05 2.00
N PRO A 102 12.18 -4.26 3.19
CA PRO A 102 11.43 -4.38 4.45
C PRO A 102 10.72 -3.10 4.87
N HIS A 103 11.18 -1.94 4.40
CA HIS A 103 10.65 -0.63 4.76
C HIS A 103 10.26 0.18 3.53
N ILE A 104 9.22 1.00 3.67
CA ILE A 104 8.76 1.86 2.57
C ILE A 104 9.80 2.92 2.18
N PHE A 105 10.65 3.31 3.13
CA PHE A 105 11.75 4.24 2.93
C PHE A 105 12.88 3.63 2.08
N ASP A 106 12.90 2.31 1.87
CA ASP A 106 13.90 1.67 1.01
C ASP A 106 13.74 2.06 -0.47
N PHE A 107 12.59 2.63 -0.85
CA PHE A 107 12.34 3.18 -2.19
C PHE A 107 12.76 4.65 -2.32
N ASP A 108 13.02 5.33 -1.21
CA ASP A 108 13.27 6.76 -1.18
C ASP A 108 14.77 7.07 -1.25
N ALA A 109 15.29 7.12 -2.47
CA ALA A 109 16.64 7.63 -2.73
C ALA A 109 16.76 9.16 -2.52
N ILE A 110 15.63 9.86 -2.35
CA ILE A 110 15.50 11.31 -2.18
C ILE A 110 15.53 11.70 -0.69
N HIS A 111 15.41 10.76 0.26
CA HIS A 111 15.40 11.01 1.72
C HIS A 111 16.62 11.77 2.28
N GLN A 112 17.65 12.03 1.46
CA GLN A 112 18.74 12.95 1.78
C GLN A 112 18.42 14.43 1.51
N ILE A 113 17.22 14.74 1.00
CA ILE A 113 16.80 16.08 0.64
C ILE A 113 15.53 16.42 1.41
N PRO A 114 15.50 17.53 2.17
CA PRO A 114 14.31 17.92 2.89
C PRO A 114 13.16 18.14 1.91
N HIS A 115 12.01 17.50 2.17
CA HIS A 115 10.78 17.45 1.35
C HIS A 115 10.13 18.82 0.99
N PHE A 116 10.83 19.94 1.18
CA PHE A 116 10.37 21.31 0.97
C PHE A 116 11.28 22.14 0.05
N VAL A 117 12.22 21.54 -0.68
CA VAL A 117 13.03 22.28 -1.65
C VAL A 117 12.25 22.40 -2.97
N ARG A 118 12.21 23.61 -3.53
CA ARG A 118 11.56 23.85 -4.83
C ARG A 118 12.35 23.14 -5.92
N TYR A 119 11.69 22.28 -6.69
CA TYR A 119 12.21 21.51 -7.83
C TYR A 119 13.10 22.25 -8.86
N LYS A 120 13.09 23.59 -8.86
CA LYS A 120 13.97 24.38 -9.73
C LYS A 120 15.45 24.27 -9.36
N ASP A 121 15.77 23.89 -8.13
CA ASP A 121 17.14 23.88 -7.61
C ASP A 121 17.79 22.48 -7.61
N GLU A 122 17.08 21.47 -8.15
CA GLU A 122 17.30 20.06 -7.84
C GLU A 122 17.69 19.20 -9.06
N VAL A 123 18.47 19.74 -9.99
CA VAL A 123 19.04 18.97 -11.13
C VAL A 123 19.78 17.69 -10.65
N ASN A 124 20.14 17.62 -9.36
CA ASN A 124 20.79 16.48 -8.70
C ASN A 124 19.98 15.85 -7.54
N ALA A 125 18.64 15.92 -7.54
CA ALA A 125 17.83 15.34 -6.46
C ALA A 125 18.08 13.84 -6.23
N PHE A 126 18.33 13.14 -7.33
CA PHE A 126 18.70 11.73 -7.37
C PHE A 126 20.22 11.53 -7.43
N GLY A 127 21.00 12.55 -7.09
CA GLY A 127 22.46 12.56 -7.13
C GLY A 127 23.04 12.12 -8.48
N LYS A 128 23.88 11.08 -8.44
CA LYS A 128 24.56 10.46 -9.60
C LYS A 128 23.79 9.28 -10.21
N MET A 129 22.55 9.07 -9.79
CA MET A 129 21.74 7.94 -10.26
C MET A 129 21.48 8.07 -11.76
N ASN A 130 21.87 7.04 -12.52
CA ASN A 130 21.70 7.04 -13.96
C ASN A 130 20.22 6.76 -14.35
N ASP A 131 19.87 6.96 -15.62
CA ASP A 131 18.50 6.73 -16.12
C ASP A 131 18.03 5.28 -15.88
N HIS A 132 18.94 4.30 -15.89
CA HIS A 132 18.63 2.89 -15.70
C HIS A 132 18.24 2.59 -14.25
N ASP A 133 18.99 3.08 -13.28
CA ASP A 133 18.72 2.87 -11.86
C ASP A 133 17.41 3.56 -11.47
N LYS A 134 17.16 4.78 -11.98
CA LYS A 134 15.89 5.49 -11.81
C LYS A 134 14.71 4.68 -12.38
N SER A 135 14.91 4.12 -13.58
CA SER A 135 13.94 3.26 -14.25
C SER A 135 13.63 2.00 -13.44
N GLU A 136 14.65 1.35 -12.87
CA GLU A 136 14.47 0.17 -12.03
C GLU A 136 13.69 0.52 -10.75
N SER A 137 14.04 1.64 -10.11
CA SER A 137 13.39 2.12 -8.90
C SER A 137 11.92 2.44 -9.14
N TYR A 138 11.61 3.12 -10.24
CA TYR A 138 10.23 3.33 -10.70
C TYR A 138 9.46 2.01 -10.82
N LEU A 139 10.02 1.01 -11.51
CA LEU A 139 9.36 -0.28 -11.69
C LEU A 139 9.22 -1.07 -10.38
N ASN A 140 10.17 -0.94 -9.46
CA ASN A 140 10.11 -1.60 -8.16
C ASN A 140 9.00 -0.99 -7.29
N ILE A 141 8.80 0.33 -7.31
CA ILE A 141 7.67 1.00 -6.66
C ILE A 141 6.34 0.49 -7.24
N VAL A 142 6.22 0.44 -8.57
CA VAL A 142 5.01 -0.08 -9.23
C VAL A 142 4.70 -1.51 -8.79
N LYS A 143 5.70 -2.41 -8.81
CA LYS A 143 5.54 -3.79 -8.35
C LYS A 143 5.07 -3.87 -6.92
N TYR A 144 5.68 -3.08 -6.03
CA TYR A 144 5.31 -3.05 -4.61
C TYR A 144 3.86 -2.60 -4.42
N MET A 145 3.46 -1.50 -5.08
CA MET A 145 2.09 -1.00 -5.03
C MET A 145 1.09 -2.04 -5.56
N ALA A 146 1.39 -2.72 -6.67
CA ALA A 146 0.52 -3.75 -7.24
C ALA A 146 0.36 -4.97 -6.30
N LEU A 147 1.45 -5.41 -5.66
CA LEU A 147 1.42 -6.51 -4.68
C LEU A 147 0.61 -6.13 -3.44
N LEU A 148 0.83 -4.94 -2.89
CA LEU A 148 0.06 -4.42 -1.75
C LEU A 148 -1.43 -4.29 -2.07
N TYR A 149 -1.75 -3.79 -3.27
CA TYR A 149 -3.15 -3.63 -3.70
C TYR A 149 -3.86 -4.98 -3.74
N ARG A 150 -3.23 -5.99 -4.35
CA ARG A 150 -3.79 -7.33 -4.41
C ARG A 150 -3.94 -7.96 -3.03
N GLN A 151 -2.98 -7.75 -2.13
CA GLN A 151 -3.09 -8.21 -0.75
C GLN A 151 -4.34 -7.64 -0.07
N LYS A 152 -4.61 -6.34 -0.27
CA LYS A 152 -5.79 -5.67 0.27
C LYS A 152 -7.08 -6.15 -0.38
N SER A 153 -7.10 -6.37 -1.70
CA SER A 153 -8.30 -6.81 -2.41
C SER A 153 -8.76 -8.21 -1.99
N ASP A 154 -7.83 -9.10 -1.67
CA ASP A 154 -8.13 -10.44 -1.15
C ASP A 154 -8.67 -10.41 0.31
N GLU A 155 -8.57 -9.27 1.01
CA GLU A 155 -8.99 -9.12 2.42
C GLU A 155 -10.31 -8.34 2.63
N ASN A 156 -10.85 -7.69 1.59
CA ASN A 156 -12.17 -7.03 1.40
C ASN A 156 -11.95 -5.71 0.64
N SER A 157 -12.44 -5.65 -0.60
CA SER A 157 -12.13 -4.60 -1.56
C SER A 157 -12.68 -3.22 -1.19
N THR A 158 -11.81 -2.22 -1.25
CA THR A 158 -12.18 -0.83 -1.58
C THR A 158 -11.16 -0.32 -2.61
N ASN A 159 -11.67 0.16 -3.74
CA ASN A 159 -10.91 0.80 -4.81
C ASN A 159 -10.05 1.91 -4.21
N ILE A 160 -8.73 1.84 -4.38
CA ILE A 160 -7.82 2.93 -4.08
C ILE A 160 -7.24 3.41 -5.40
N ASP A 161 -7.42 4.70 -5.65
CA ASP A 161 -6.81 5.45 -6.73
C ASP A 161 -5.28 5.31 -6.65
N THR A 162 -4.70 4.66 -7.67
CA THR A 162 -3.26 4.45 -7.82
C THR A 162 -2.53 5.70 -8.31
N GLY A 163 -3.22 6.85 -8.38
CA GLY A 163 -2.65 8.15 -8.72
C GLY A 163 -2.20 8.25 -10.18
N THR A 164 -2.58 7.29 -11.02
CA THR A 164 -2.38 7.37 -12.46
C THR A 164 -3.70 7.75 -13.07
N ASP A 165 -3.90 9.05 -13.30
CA ASP A 165 -5.02 9.52 -14.09
C ASP A 165 -4.82 9.03 -15.54
N ILE A 166 -5.44 7.88 -15.85
CA ILE A 166 -5.36 7.23 -17.16
C ILE A 166 -5.84 8.17 -18.27
N GLU A 167 -6.71 9.13 -17.93
CA GLU A 167 -7.22 10.15 -18.83
C GLU A 167 -6.11 11.14 -19.21
N PHE A 168 -5.35 11.63 -18.23
CA PHE A 168 -4.18 12.49 -18.46
C PHE A 168 -3.10 11.84 -19.33
N LEU A 169 -2.82 10.55 -19.13
CA LEU A 169 -1.86 9.80 -19.96
C LEU A 169 -2.36 9.63 -21.41
N LYS A 170 -3.64 9.30 -21.59
CA LYS A 170 -4.26 9.19 -22.92
C LYS A 170 -4.23 10.51 -23.68
N GLU A 171 -4.57 11.62 -23.01
CA GLU A 171 -4.53 12.96 -23.59
C GLU A 171 -3.11 13.37 -23.97
N THR A 172 -2.13 13.05 -23.11
CA THR A 172 -0.72 13.37 -23.36
C THR A 172 -0.18 12.57 -24.56
N LEU A 173 -0.52 11.28 -24.69
CA LEU A 173 -0.10 10.44 -25.81
C LEU A 173 -0.73 10.89 -27.15
N LEU A 174 -2.03 11.18 -27.16
CA LEU A 174 -2.73 11.68 -28.35
C LEU A 174 -2.13 12.99 -28.87
N LYS A 175 -1.69 13.87 -27.95
CA LYS A 175 -1.08 15.15 -28.30
C LYS A 175 0.32 15.03 -28.90
N TYR A 176 1.04 13.96 -28.58
CA TYR A 176 2.35 13.66 -29.15
C TYR A 176 2.25 12.93 -30.50
N GLU A 177 1.29 12.03 -30.68
CA GLU A 177 1.03 11.38 -31.98
C GLU A 177 0.58 12.38 -33.06
N GLN A 178 -0.11 13.46 -32.68
CA GLN A 178 -0.51 14.53 -33.61
C GLN A 178 0.61 15.50 -34.00
N LYS A 179 1.78 15.42 -33.35
CA LYS A 179 2.95 16.28 -33.61
C LYS A 179 4.10 15.56 -34.34
N SER A 180 3.99 14.24 -34.52
CA SER A 180 4.87 13.43 -35.37
C SER A 180 4.32 13.31 -36.79
#